data_AF-A0A846NC88-F1
#
_entry.id   AF-A0A846NC88-F1
#
_cell.length_a   1.000
_cell.length_b   1.000
_cell.length_c   1.000
_cell.angle_alpha   90.00
_cell.angle_beta   90.00
_cell.angle_gamma   90.00
#
_symmetry.space_group_name_H-M   'P 1'
#
loop_
_entity.id
_entity.type
_entity.pdbx_description
1 polymer ?
#
loop_
_entity_poly.entity_id
_entity_poly.type
_entity_poly.pdbx_seq_one_letter_code
_entity_poly.pdbx_strand_id
1 'polypeptide(L)'
;VVRGWVPFGLVEGGLLRWFRDEFGHAERQKAEKRGMSPYKIMDDEAESVPPGSGGLILLPYFIGERTLGSPYARGVLFGLTLAHQRGHVIRAL
;
A
#
# COMPACT_ATOMS: atom_id res chain seq x y z
N VAL A 1 4.96 -0.72 15.88
CA VAL A 1 5.81 0.47 16.12
C VAL A 1 6.12 0.55 17.61
N VAL A 2 7.39 0.54 18.01
CA VAL A 2 7.77 0.74 19.42
C VAL A 2 7.60 2.22 19.73
N ARG A 3 6.96 2.54 20.86
CA ARG A 3 6.61 3.92 21.21
C ARG A 3 7.90 4.76 21.37
N GLY A 4 8.00 5.86 20.63
CA GLY A 4 9.15 6.75 20.66
C GLY A 4 10.34 6.33 19.80
N TRP A 5 10.27 5.20 19.07
CA TRP A 5 11.35 4.71 18.23
C TRP A 5 10.95 4.67 16.75
N VAL A 6 11.86 5.09 15.86
CA VAL A 6 11.76 4.83 14.42
C VAL A 6 12.62 3.61 14.09
N PRO A 7 12.07 2.57 13.43
CA PRO A 7 12.88 1.43 12.99
C PRO A 7 13.97 1.89 12.01
N PHE A 8 15.22 1.51 12.28
CA PHE A 8 16.34 1.75 11.38
C PHE A 8 16.57 0.48 10.54
N GLY A 9 16.06 0.46 9.31
CA GLY A 9 16.19 -0.66 8.38
C GLY A 9 15.42 -0.44 7.08
N LEU A 10 15.81 -1.12 6.01
CA LEU A 10 15.06 -1.16 4.75
C LEU A 10 13.83 -2.02 4.95
N VAL A 11 12.64 -1.40 5.01
CA VAL A 11 11.36 -2.11 4.99
C VAL A 11 10.84 -2.11 3.55
N GLU A 12 11.57 -2.77 2.65
CA GLU A 12 11.19 -2.87 1.25
C GLU A 12 9.92 -3.71 1.10
N GLY A 13 8.93 -3.16 0.38
CA GLY A 13 7.66 -3.85 0.09
C GLY A 13 6.78 -4.13 1.31
N GLY A 14 7.11 -3.63 2.50
CA GLY A 14 6.33 -3.86 3.72
C GLY A 14 4.91 -3.29 3.63
N LEU A 15 4.76 -2.13 2.98
CA LEU A 15 3.47 -1.49 2.77
C LEU A 15 2.58 -2.28 1.82
N LEU A 16 3.12 -2.72 0.68
CA LEU A 16 2.39 -3.54 -0.29
C LEU A 16 1.99 -4.90 0.30
N ARG A 17 2.89 -5.51 1.09
CA ARG A 17 2.60 -6.74 1.84
C ARG A 17 1.50 -6.53 2.87
N TRP A 18 1.59 -5.46 3.67
CA TRP A 18 0.56 -5.10 4.64
C TRP A 18 -0.80 -4.90 3.97
N PHE A 19 -0.82 -4.18 2.84
CA PHE A 19 -2.06 -3.97 2.09
C PHE A 19 -2.65 -5.28 1.56
N ARG A 20 -1.82 -6.18 1.01
CA ARG A 20 -2.24 -7.53 0.61
C ARG A 20 -2.84 -8.31 1.78
N ASP A 21 -2.25 -8.20 2.96
CA ASP A 21 -2.65 -8.99 4.13
C ASP A 21 -3.92 -8.47 4.79
N GLU A 22 -4.11 -7.15 4.84
CA GLU A 22 -5.27 -6.51 5.49
C GLU A 22 -6.44 -6.22 4.52
N PHE A 23 -6.16 -5.98 3.24
CA PHE A 23 -7.17 -5.56 2.25
C PHE A 23 -7.27 -6.48 1.02
N GLY A 24 -6.36 -7.46 0.88
CA GLY A 24 -6.26 -8.35 -0.28
C GLY A 24 -6.82 -9.76 -0.08
N HIS A 25 -7.70 -9.99 0.90
CA HIS A 25 -8.21 -11.34 1.22
C HIS A 25 -8.84 -12.06 0.02
N ALA A 26 -9.67 -11.37 -0.77
CA ALA A 26 -10.33 -11.96 -1.93
C ALA A 26 -9.31 -12.35 -3.03
N GLU A 27 -8.24 -11.59 -3.17
CA GLU A 27 -7.22 -11.72 -4.20
C GLU A 27 -6.30 -12.86 -3.84
N ARG A 28 -5.99 -13.01 -2.55
CA ARG A 28 -5.29 -14.19 -2.04
C ARG A 28 -6.05 -15.47 -2.37
N GLN A 29 -7.37 -15.50 -2.15
CA GLN A 29 -8.20 -16.65 -2.51
C GLN A 29 -8.28 -16.88 -4.03
N LYS A 30 -8.45 -15.82 -4.83
CA LYS A 30 -8.45 -15.91 -6.29
C LYS A 30 -7.10 -16.42 -6.82
N ALA A 31 -6.00 -15.92 -6.26
CA ALA A 31 -4.64 -16.27 -6.63
C ALA A 31 -4.36 -17.74 -6.29
N GLU A 32 -4.76 -18.20 -5.11
CA GLU A 32 -4.66 -19.60 -4.70
C GLU A 32 -5.41 -20.53 -5.66
N LYS A 33 -6.67 -20.20 -6.00
CA LYS A 33 -7.47 -20.98 -6.97
C LYS A 33 -6.85 -21.01 -8.37
N ARG A 34 -6.10 -19.97 -8.74
CA ARG A 34 -5.46 -19.83 -10.06
C ARG A 34 -4.01 -20.31 -10.08
N GLY A 35 -3.45 -20.73 -8.93
CA GLY A 35 -2.03 -21.10 -8.83
C GLY A 35 -1.07 -19.94 -9.10
N MET A 36 -1.49 -18.71 -8.79
CA MET A 36 -0.75 -17.48 -9.08
C MET A 36 -0.37 -16.71 -7.81
N SER A 37 0.54 -15.76 -7.95
CA SER A 37 0.86 -14.81 -6.87
C SER A 37 -0.26 -13.78 -6.69
N PRO A 38 -0.70 -13.48 -5.45
CA PRO A 38 -1.64 -12.39 -5.18
C PRO A 38 -1.12 -11.03 -5.67
N TYR A 39 0.20 -10.85 -5.64
CA TYR A 39 0.83 -9.63 -6.14
C TYR A 39 0.63 -9.44 -7.63
N LYS A 40 0.52 -10.51 -8.43
CA LYS A 40 0.25 -10.37 -9.87
C LYS A 40 -1.15 -9.82 -10.13
N ILE A 41 -2.14 -10.27 -9.36
CA ILE A 41 -3.52 -9.74 -9.46
C ILE A 41 -3.54 -8.26 -9.07
N MET A 42 -2.85 -7.89 -8.00
CA MET A 42 -2.74 -6.49 -7.56
C MET A 42 -2.03 -5.62 -8.60
N ASP A 43 -0.98 -6.15 -9.22
CA ASP A 43 -0.22 -5.50 -10.30
C ASP A 43 -1.09 -5.26 -11.54
N ASP A 44 -1.87 -6.27 -11.96
CA ASP A 44 -2.85 -6.13 -13.06
C ASP A 44 -3.88 -5.02 -12.79
N GLU A 45 -4.35 -4.90 -11.54
CA GLU A 45 -5.28 -3.85 -11.14
C GLU A 45 -4.64 -2.46 -11.18
N ALA A 46 -3.40 -2.34 -10.72
CA ALA A 46 -2.66 -1.09 -10.75
C ALA A 46 -2.31 -0.68 -12.19
N GLU A 47 -1.97 -1.64 -13.05
CA GLU A 47 -1.63 -1.43 -14.46
C GLU A 47 -2.80 -0.81 -15.24
N SER A 48 -4.04 -1.19 -14.92
CA SER A 48 -5.25 -0.64 -15.53
C SER A 48 -5.52 0.84 -15.21
N VAL A 49 -4.88 1.39 -14.18
CA VAL A 49 -5.05 2.78 -13.75
C VAL A 49 -3.99 3.68 -14.41
N PRO A 50 -4.35 4.83 -15.01
CA PRO A 50 -3.36 5.75 -15.57
C PRO A 50 -2.34 6.27 -14.54
N PRO A 51 -1.15 6.74 -14.98
CA PRO A 51 -0.22 7.45 -14.11
C PRO A 51 -0.90 8.58 -13.32
N GLY A 52 -0.48 8.75 -12.06
CA GLY A 52 -1.07 9.73 -11.14
C GLY A 52 -2.23 9.20 -10.27
N SER A 53 -2.65 7.94 -10.44
CA SER A 53 -3.57 7.25 -9.52
C SER A 53 -4.89 7.97 -9.26
N GLY A 54 -5.38 8.75 -10.23
CA GLY A 54 -6.59 9.58 -10.07
C GLY A 54 -6.43 10.81 -9.16
N GLY A 55 -5.19 11.19 -8.83
CA GLY A 55 -4.88 12.27 -7.90
C GLY A 55 -4.70 11.81 -6.45
N LEU A 56 -4.70 10.50 -6.20
CA LEU A 56 -4.38 9.96 -4.87
C LEU A 56 -2.91 10.20 -4.52
N ILE A 57 -2.70 10.63 -3.27
CA ILE A 57 -1.36 10.82 -2.70
C ILE A 57 -1.24 9.96 -1.45
N LEU A 58 -0.18 9.16 -1.38
CA LEU A 58 0.16 8.39 -0.21
C LEU A 58 1.39 8.95 0.48
N LEU A 59 1.27 9.21 1.79
CA LEU A 59 2.42 9.39 2.67
C LEU A 59 2.75 8.02 3.31
N PRO A 60 3.91 7.42 3.02
CA PRO A 60 4.19 6.02 3.37
C PRO A 60 4.66 5.81 4.82
N TYR A 61 4.34 6.73 5.75
CA TYR A 61 4.86 6.75 7.12
C TYR A 61 4.14 5.80 8.08
N PHE A 62 3.84 4.57 7.64
CA PHE A 62 3.08 3.57 8.41
C PHE A 62 3.84 3.06 9.65
N ILE A 63 5.15 3.29 9.69
CA ILE A 63 6.04 2.92 10.80
C ILE A 63 6.83 4.10 11.37
N GLY A 64 6.35 5.33 11.14
CA GLY A 64 7.10 6.56 11.40
C GLY A 64 7.95 7.00 10.19
N GLU A 65 8.66 8.12 10.35
CA GLU A 65 9.55 8.65 9.32
C GLU A 65 10.93 8.94 9.94
N ARG A 66 11.97 8.42 9.29
CA ARG A 66 13.34 8.39 9.83
C ARG A 66 14.09 9.68 9.56
N THR A 67 13.95 10.24 8.37
CA THR A 67 14.73 11.39 7.90
C THR A 67 14.45 12.66 8.71
N LEU A 68 13.19 12.85 9.09
CA LEU A 68 12.65 13.93 9.91
C LEU A 68 12.68 13.60 11.39
N GLY A 69 13.12 12.39 11.79
CA GLY A 69 13.17 11.95 13.18
C GLY A 69 11.78 11.92 13.84
N SER A 70 10.74 11.56 13.07
CA SER A 70 9.35 11.60 13.53
C SER A 70 8.79 10.18 13.75
N PRO A 71 8.93 9.60 14.96
CA PRO A 71 8.34 8.30 15.30
C PRO A 71 6.82 8.33 15.37
N TYR A 72 6.24 9.52 15.42
CA TYR A 72 4.79 9.73 15.49
C TYR A 72 4.16 10.00 14.14
N ALA A 73 4.94 10.11 13.06
CA ALA A 73 4.40 10.17 11.70
C ALA A 73 3.54 8.94 11.40
N ARG A 74 2.47 9.14 10.63
CA ARG A 74 1.50 8.10 10.27
C ARG A 74 1.26 8.10 8.78
N GLY A 75 0.86 6.94 8.27
CA GLY A 75 0.41 6.79 6.90
C GLY A 75 -0.80 7.66 6.62
N VAL A 76 -0.85 8.28 5.45
CA VAL A 76 -1.99 9.08 4.98
C VAL A 76 -2.27 8.71 3.54
N LEU A 77 -3.51 8.35 3.25
CA LEU A 77 -4.04 8.30 1.90
C LEU A 77 -4.96 9.50 1.71
N PHE A 78 -4.60 10.39 0.79
CA PHE A 78 -5.29 11.65 0.55
C PHE A 78 -5.92 11.69 -0.85
N GLY A 79 -7.09 12.34 -0.96
CA GLY A 79 -7.76 12.60 -2.24
C GLY A 79 -8.83 11.59 -2.67
N LEU A 80 -9.33 10.74 -1.76
CA LEU A 80 -10.37 9.75 -2.10
C LEU A 80 -11.66 10.41 -2.60
N THR A 81 -12.28 9.74 -3.57
CA THR A 81 -13.57 10.07 -4.20
C THR A 81 -14.25 8.76 -4.57
N LEU A 82 -15.55 8.79 -4.88
CA LEU A 82 -16.29 7.59 -5.29
C LEU A 82 -15.89 7.05 -6.67
N ALA A 83 -15.11 7.81 -7.46
CA ALA A 83 -14.56 7.32 -8.73
C ALA A 83 -13.36 6.39 -8.53
N HIS A 84 -12.70 6.46 -7.37
CA HIS A 84 -11.55 5.63 -7.08
C HIS A 84 -11.97 4.19 -6.80
N GLN A 85 -11.17 3.29 -7.37
CA GLN A 85 -11.27 1.86 -7.16
C GLN A 85 -10.00 1.36 -6.50
N ARG A 86 -10.00 0.09 -6.08
CA ARG A 86 -8.83 -0.49 -5.41
C ARG A 86 -7.53 -0.38 -6.22
N GLY A 87 -7.59 -0.55 -7.55
CA GLY A 87 -6.41 -0.37 -8.41
C GLY A 87 -5.76 1.01 -8.26
N HIS A 88 -6.55 2.06 -7.99
CA HIS A 88 -6.01 3.41 -7.76
C HIS A 88 -5.25 3.49 -6.45
N VAL A 89 -5.78 2.84 -5.41
CA VAL A 89 -5.10 2.75 -4.11
C VAL A 89 -3.80 1.96 -4.27
N ILE A 90 -3.84 0.79 -4.92
CA ILE A 90 -2.65 -0.06 -5.13
C ILE A 90 -1.58 0.71 -5.92
N ARG A 91 -1.95 1.42 -6.99
CA ARG A 91 -1.00 2.22 -7.79
C ARG A 91 -0.39 3.39 -7.01
N ALA A 92 -1.05 3.85 -5.94
CA ALA A 92 -0.54 4.91 -5.07
C ALA A 92 0.38 4.39 -3.94
N LEU A 93 0.43 3.08 -3.69
CA LEU A 93 1.33 2.43 -2.72
C LEU A 93 2.76 2.32 -3.23
#